data_AF-M3UQ67-F1
#
_entry.id   AF-M3UQ67-F1
#
_cell.length_a   1.000
_cell.length_b   1.000
_cell.length_c   1.000
_cell.angle_alpha   90.00
_cell.angle_beta   90.00
_cell.angle_gamma   90.00
#
_symmetry.space_group_name_H-M   'P 1'
#
loop_
_entity.id
_entity.type
_entity.pdbx_description
1 polymer ?
#
loop_
_entity_poly.entity_id
_entity_poly.type
_entity_poly.pdbx_seq_one_letter_code
_entity_poly.pdbx_strand_id
1 'polypeptide(L)'
;MTSNQINTSVKQQNKYQIYKNYQVYQESILIKLLLPYCDIVFGKPSKKTTTTLQFLNIKELKFKNYSINITEYIERRCKEIIEMERRKGVKEKTSLRRYENNKFTECLHLLMDILSEFGYFFNTTKSQGKNGIAKSETIQQIFYKGFFMFSREQVELFGKNYHNSLIQSINENSNLVITNNSLWFH
;
A
#
# COMPACT_ATOMS: atom_id res chain seq x y z
N MET A 1 -4.16 52.86 7.18
CA MET A 1 -4.17 51.61 7.97
C MET A 1 -5.11 50.66 7.25
N THR A 2 -4.56 49.93 6.29
CA THR A 2 -5.38 49.10 5.39
C THR A 2 -4.56 47.87 5.00
N SER A 3 -5.28 46.75 4.90
CA SER A 3 -4.90 45.48 4.29
C SER A 3 -3.73 44.70 4.90
N ASN A 4 -4.07 43.66 5.67
CA ASN A 4 -3.37 42.37 5.59
C ASN A 4 -4.38 41.22 5.79
N GLN A 5 -5.33 41.12 4.85
CA GLN A 5 -5.96 39.85 4.51
C GLN A 5 -5.07 39.18 3.45
N ILE A 6 -4.00 38.52 3.88
CA ILE A 6 -3.20 37.66 3.01
C ILE A 6 -3.42 36.20 3.45
N ASN A 7 -4.37 35.57 2.77
CA ASN A 7 -4.43 34.14 2.45
C ASN A 7 -4.09 33.12 3.56
N THR A 8 -5.04 32.92 4.47
CA THR A 8 -5.16 31.72 5.32
C THR A 8 -5.73 30.51 4.56
N SER A 9 -5.37 30.35 3.28
CA SER A 9 -5.94 29.35 2.36
C SER A 9 -4.94 28.27 1.90
N VAL A 10 -3.78 28.16 2.55
CA VAL A 10 -2.94 26.96 2.46
C VAL A 10 -3.47 25.92 3.47
N LYS A 11 -4.54 25.24 3.03
CA LYS A 11 -5.25 24.19 3.77
C LYS A 11 -4.30 23.21 4.44
N GLN A 12 -4.44 23.08 5.75
CA GLN A 12 -3.97 21.97 6.56
C GLN A 12 -4.41 20.65 5.93
N GLN A 13 -3.55 20.03 5.10
CA GLN A 13 -3.77 18.66 4.65
C GLN A 13 -3.95 17.79 5.91
N ASN A 14 -5.08 17.07 5.98
CA ASN A 14 -5.43 16.29 7.16
C ASN A 14 -4.34 15.22 7.37
N LYS A 15 -3.75 15.13 8.59
CA LYS A 15 -2.71 14.14 8.94
C LYS A 15 -3.09 12.71 8.51
N TYR A 16 -4.37 12.39 8.56
CA TYR A 16 -4.91 11.11 8.07
C TYR A 16 -4.71 10.90 6.57
N GLN A 17 -4.97 11.94 5.76
CA GLN A 17 -4.82 11.89 4.31
C GLN A 17 -3.36 11.71 3.92
N ILE A 18 -2.43 12.44 4.56
CA ILE A 18 -0.99 12.29 4.35
C ILE A 18 -0.55 10.85 4.65
N TYR A 19 -0.95 10.32 5.81
CA TYR A 19 -0.66 8.94 6.19
C TYR A 19 -1.20 7.93 5.16
N LYS A 20 -2.45 8.09 4.74
CA LYS A 20 -3.09 7.19 3.76
C LYS A 20 -2.44 7.26 2.39
N ASN A 21 -2.12 8.46 1.90
CA ASN A 21 -1.44 8.61 0.63
C ASN A 21 -0.03 8.00 0.68
N TYR A 22 0.67 8.13 1.80
CA TYR A 22 1.97 7.47 1.97
C TYR A 22 1.87 5.93 1.95
N GLN A 23 0.79 5.33 2.45
CA GLN A 23 0.53 3.89 2.29
C GLN A 23 0.40 3.51 0.80
N VAL A 24 -0.25 4.33 -0.02
CA VAL A 24 -0.39 4.11 -1.46
C VAL A 24 0.96 4.25 -2.18
N TYR A 25 1.80 5.19 -1.78
CA TYR A 25 3.14 5.34 -2.36
C TYR A 25 4.04 4.15 -2.03
N GLN A 26 3.98 3.66 -0.78
CA GLN A 26 4.67 2.43 -0.39
C GLN A 26 4.21 1.24 -1.23
N GLU A 27 2.90 1.03 -1.37
CA GLU A 27 2.34 -0.04 -2.21
C GLU A 27 2.90 0.02 -3.63
N SER A 28 2.88 1.21 -4.23
CA SER A 28 3.31 1.43 -5.60
C SER A 28 4.79 1.07 -5.78
N ILE A 29 5.65 1.47 -4.83
CA ILE A 29 7.07 1.08 -4.88
C ILE A 29 7.25 -0.44 -4.71
N LEU A 30 6.55 -1.06 -3.78
CA LEU A 30 6.65 -2.52 -3.58
C LEU A 30 6.21 -3.28 -4.85
N ILE A 31 5.12 -2.85 -5.49
CA ILE A 31 4.69 -3.38 -6.79
C ILE A 31 5.81 -3.23 -7.83
N LYS A 32 6.40 -2.03 -7.97
CA LYS A 32 7.49 -1.80 -8.94
C LYS A 32 8.69 -2.72 -8.69
N LEU A 33 9.04 -2.92 -7.42
CA LEU A 33 10.14 -3.80 -7.03
C LEU A 33 9.84 -5.28 -7.25
N LEU A 34 8.56 -5.69 -7.25
CA LEU A 34 8.14 -7.08 -7.50
C LEU A 34 8.09 -7.45 -8.98
N LEU A 35 7.85 -6.49 -9.87
CA LEU A 35 7.70 -6.73 -11.31
C LEU A 35 8.85 -7.54 -11.97
N PRO A 36 10.13 -7.38 -11.58
CA PRO A 36 11.21 -8.20 -12.12
C PRO A 36 11.07 -9.70 -11.82
N TYR A 37 10.26 -10.09 -10.83
CA TYR A 37 10.18 -11.45 -10.30
C TYR A 37 8.84 -12.15 -10.63
N CYS A 38 7.79 -11.39 -10.94
CA CYS A 38 6.46 -11.93 -11.18
C CYS A 38 5.61 -11.00 -12.05
N ASP A 39 4.57 -11.57 -12.66
CA ASP A 39 3.50 -10.79 -13.26
C ASP A 39 2.45 -10.46 -12.20
N ILE A 40 1.90 -9.25 -12.28
CA ILE A 40 0.94 -8.74 -11.29
C ILE A 40 -0.41 -8.56 -11.95
N VAL A 41 -1.42 -9.26 -11.42
CA VAL A 41 -2.80 -9.21 -11.91
C VAL A 41 -3.59 -8.23 -11.04
N PHE A 42 -4.10 -7.17 -11.67
CA PHE A 42 -4.95 -6.21 -11.00
C PHE A 42 -6.44 -6.52 -11.19
N GLY A 43 -7.21 -6.30 -10.14
CA GLY A 43 -8.66 -6.29 -10.16
C GLY A 43 -9.22 -4.90 -10.48
N LYS A 44 -10.51 -4.88 -10.81
CA LYS A 44 -11.25 -3.62 -10.94
C LYS A 44 -11.11 -2.80 -9.65
N PRO A 45 -10.87 -1.48 -9.76
CA PRO A 45 -10.86 -0.61 -8.59
C PRO A 45 -12.22 -0.65 -7.89
N SER A 46 -12.23 -0.85 -6.58
CA SER A 46 -13.43 -1.18 -5.82
C SER A 46 -14.36 0.02 -5.55
N LYS A 47 -13.86 1.27 -5.61
CA LYS A 47 -14.61 2.55 -5.51
C LYS A 47 -13.68 3.76 -5.72
N LYS A 48 -14.11 4.77 -6.48
CA LYS A 48 -13.38 6.05 -6.58
C LYS A 48 -13.45 6.80 -5.24
N THR A 49 -12.30 7.09 -4.65
CA THR A 49 -12.18 7.91 -3.43
C THR A 49 -12.01 9.38 -3.80
N THR A 50 -12.68 10.29 -3.08
CA THR A 50 -12.58 11.74 -3.34
C THR A 50 -11.55 12.45 -2.48
N THR A 51 -11.09 11.81 -1.40
CA THR A 51 -10.20 12.44 -0.40
C THR A 51 -8.80 11.82 -0.35
N THR A 52 -8.65 10.51 -0.39
CA THR A 52 -7.34 9.83 -0.40
C THR A 52 -7.06 9.23 -1.76
N LEU A 53 -5.79 9.01 -2.07
CA LEU A 53 -5.42 8.18 -3.21
C LEU A 53 -6.01 6.78 -3.06
N GLN A 54 -6.35 6.19 -4.20
CA GLN A 54 -6.93 4.86 -4.25
C GLN A 54 -5.81 3.82 -4.17
N PHE A 55 -6.01 2.75 -3.43
CA PHE A 55 -5.07 1.64 -3.39
C PHE A 55 -5.35 0.66 -4.52
N LEU A 56 -4.30 0.03 -5.03
CA LEU A 56 -4.41 -0.84 -6.18
C LEU A 56 -4.95 -2.19 -5.75
N ASN A 57 -5.94 -2.70 -6.48
CA ASN A 57 -6.52 -3.99 -6.15
C ASN A 57 -5.65 -5.10 -6.74
N ILE A 58 -4.62 -5.55 -6.02
CA ILE A 58 -3.80 -6.69 -6.44
C ILE A 58 -4.58 -7.98 -6.19
N LYS A 59 -4.92 -8.70 -7.26
CA LYS A 59 -5.62 -9.99 -7.18
C LYS A 59 -4.65 -11.14 -6.96
N GLU A 60 -3.61 -11.18 -7.78
CA GLU A 60 -2.74 -12.34 -7.89
C GLU A 60 -1.33 -11.92 -8.30
N LEU A 61 -0.33 -12.58 -7.71
CA LEU A 61 1.06 -12.54 -8.19
C LEU A 61 1.35 -13.87 -8.89
N LYS A 62 1.78 -13.81 -10.16
CA LYS A 62 2.08 -14.98 -10.98
C LYS A 62 3.58 -15.11 -11.15
N PHE A 63 4.14 -16.11 -10.49
CA PHE A 63 5.52 -16.53 -10.69
C PHE A 63 5.58 -17.60 -11.76
N LYS A 64 6.79 -17.95 -12.22
CA LYS A 64 7.00 -18.92 -13.31
C LYS A 64 6.26 -20.25 -13.10
N ASN A 65 6.24 -20.76 -11.86
CA ASN A 65 5.77 -22.11 -11.55
C ASN A 65 4.56 -22.15 -10.59
N TYR A 66 4.16 -21.02 -10.03
CA TYR A 66 3.10 -20.94 -9.04
C TYR A 66 2.49 -19.55 -9.02
N SER A 67 1.33 -19.41 -8.41
CA SER A 67 0.72 -18.11 -8.16
C SER A 67 0.29 -17.96 -6.72
N ILE A 68 0.20 -16.71 -6.27
CA ILE A 68 -0.27 -16.33 -4.95
C ILE A 68 -1.54 -15.52 -5.13
N ASN A 69 -2.67 -16.03 -4.63
CA ASN A 69 -3.91 -15.29 -4.56
C ASN A 69 -3.85 -14.28 -3.41
N ILE A 70 -3.55 -13.03 -3.75
CA ILE A 70 -3.39 -11.94 -2.80
C ILE A 70 -4.73 -11.60 -2.15
N THR A 71 -5.81 -11.57 -2.91
CA THR A 71 -7.15 -11.26 -2.36
C THR A 71 -7.54 -12.25 -1.28
N GLU A 72 -7.42 -13.55 -1.55
CA GLU A 72 -7.78 -14.60 -0.59
C GLU A 72 -6.89 -14.58 0.65
N TYR A 73 -5.58 -14.39 0.48
CA TYR A 73 -4.65 -14.27 1.61
C TYR A 73 -5.05 -13.11 2.52
N ILE A 74 -5.28 -11.93 1.96
CA ILE A 74 -5.60 -10.72 2.73
C ILE A 74 -6.95 -10.82 3.42
N GLU A 75 -7.96 -11.40 2.76
CA GLU A 75 -9.25 -11.67 3.39
C GLU A 75 -9.14 -12.63 4.56
N ARG A 76 -8.38 -13.72 4.41
CA ARG A 76 -8.12 -14.68 5.49
C ARG A 76 -7.42 -14.00 6.68
N ARG A 77 -6.35 -13.25 6.43
CA ARG A 77 -5.62 -12.50 7.46
C ARG A 77 -6.50 -11.50 8.19
N CYS A 78 -7.35 -10.77 7.47
CA CYS A 78 -8.26 -9.81 8.09
C CYS A 78 -9.34 -10.49 8.94
N LYS A 79 -9.86 -11.66 8.52
CA LYS A 79 -10.79 -12.47 9.33
C LYS A 79 -10.11 -12.97 10.62
N GLU A 80 -8.87 -13.45 10.53
CA GLU A 80 -8.07 -13.85 11.71
C GLU A 80 -7.90 -12.67 12.70
N ILE A 81 -7.64 -11.46 12.20
CA ILE A 81 -7.54 -10.25 13.01
C ILE A 81 -8.88 -9.92 13.69
N ILE A 82 -10.00 -9.95 12.96
CA ILE A 82 -11.33 -9.69 13.54
C ILE A 82 -11.63 -10.70 14.66
N GLU A 83 -11.37 -11.98 14.44
CA GLU A 83 -11.59 -13.01 15.46
C GLU A 83 -10.71 -12.78 16.70
N MET A 84 -9.46 -12.37 16.52
CA MET A 84 -8.58 -12.00 17.62
C MET A 84 -9.11 -10.76 18.39
N GLU A 85 -9.58 -9.73 17.68
CA GLU A 85 -10.17 -8.53 18.28
C GLU A 85 -11.46 -8.86 19.06
N ARG A 86 -12.31 -9.72 18.50
CA ARG A 86 -13.54 -10.21 19.14
C ARG A 86 -13.24 -10.93 20.44
N ARG A 87 -12.24 -11.82 20.45
CA ARG A 87 -11.76 -12.51 21.68
C ARG A 87 -11.23 -11.54 22.75
N LYS A 88 -10.73 -10.37 22.34
CA LYS A 88 -10.26 -9.30 23.23
C LYS A 88 -11.39 -8.32 23.65
N GLY A 89 -12.64 -8.60 23.30
CA GLY A 89 -13.80 -7.79 23.68
C GLY A 89 -14.00 -6.52 22.84
N VAL A 90 -13.37 -6.41 21.66
CA VAL A 90 -13.65 -5.31 20.72
C VAL A 90 -15.03 -5.49 20.10
N LYS A 91 -15.83 -4.42 20.08
CA LYS A 91 -17.17 -4.43 19.49
C LYS A 91 -17.10 -4.68 17.98
N GLU A 92 -18.00 -5.52 17.46
CA GLU A 92 -18.11 -5.88 16.04
C GLU A 92 -18.09 -4.66 15.10
N LYS A 93 -18.88 -3.62 15.41
CA LYS A 93 -18.92 -2.37 14.63
C LYS A 93 -17.54 -1.69 14.52
N THR A 94 -16.70 -1.84 15.54
CA THR A 94 -15.33 -1.28 15.54
C THR A 94 -14.37 -2.15 14.74
N SER A 95 -14.48 -3.47 14.85
CA SER A 95 -13.68 -4.43 14.07
C SER A 95 -13.99 -4.33 12.58
N LEU A 96 -15.27 -4.28 12.20
CA LEU A 96 -15.71 -4.12 10.81
C LEU A 96 -15.24 -2.78 10.20
N ARG A 97 -15.25 -1.70 10.98
CA ARG A 97 -14.71 -0.41 10.54
C ARG A 97 -13.19 -0.47 10.30
N ARG A 98 -12.46 -1.30 11.05
CA ARG A 98 -11.01 -1.48 10.90
C ARG A 98 -10.64 -2.43 9.78
N TYR A 99 -11.54 -3.33 9.40
CA TYR A 99 -11.34 -4.32 8.33
C TYR A 99 -10.74 -3.70 7.06
N GLU A 100 -11.32 -2.60 6.58
CA GLU A 100 -10.80 -1.93 5.40
C GLU A 100 -9.36 -1.51 5.59
N ASN A 101 -9.01 -0.83 6.69
CA ASN A 101 -7.63 -0.42 6.97
C ASN A 101 -6.66 -1.59 7.11
N ASN A 102 -7.11 -2.69 7.72
CA ASN A 102 -6.30 -3.89 7.88
C ASN A 102 -5.97 -4.52 6.52
N LYS A 103 -6.88 -4.46 5.53
CA LYS A 103 -6.57 -4.95 4.17
C LYS A 103 -5.37 -4.23 3.55
N PHE A 104 -5.27 -2.92 3.71
CA PHE A 104 -4.09 -2.16 3.21
C PHE A 104 -2.83 -2.56 3.97
N THR A 105 -2.91 -2.61 5.30
CA THR A 105 -1.75 -2.94 6.15
C THR A 105 -1.23 -4.35 5.85
N GLU A 106 -2.11 -5.35 5.83
CA GLU A 106 -1.71 -6.73 5.54
C GLU A 106 -1.21 -6.89 4.10
N CYS A 107 -1.72 -6.09 3.15
CA CYS A 107 -1.21 -6.11 1.78
C CYS A 107 0.23 -5.59 1.73
N LEU A 108 0.51 -4.43 2.35
CA LEU A 108 1.87 -3.92 2.45
C LEU A 108 2.82 -4.90 3.14
N HIS A 109 2.37 -5.52 4.24
CA HIS A 109 3.14 -6.55 4.94
C HIS A 109 3.48 -7.73 4.05
N LEU A 110 2.48 -8.30 3.37
CA LEU A 110 2.70 -9.41 2.45
C LEU A 110 3.68 -9.05 1.32
N LEU A 111 3.54 -7.87 0.69
CA LEU A 111 4.45 -7.46 -0.38
C LEU A 111 5.88 -7.26 0.13
N MET A 112 6.06 -6.70 1.34
CA MET A 112 7.38 -6.60 1.97
C MET A 112 7.96 -7.98 2.29
N ASP A 113 7.16 -8.89 2.83
CA ASP A 113 7.59 -10.26 3.14
C ASP A 113 8.06 -10.99 1.87
N ILE A 114 7.28 -10.92 0.78
CA ILE A 114 7.67 -11.52 -0.50
C ILE A 114 8.96 -10.89 -1.04
N LEU A 115 9.11 -9.56 -0.98
CA LEU A 115 10.33 -8.89 -1.42
C LEU A 115 11.54 -9.26 -0.54
N SER A 116 11.33 -9.58 0.74
CA SER A 116 12.42 -10.00 1.61
C SER A 116 13.07 -11.31 1.15
N GLU A 117 12.28 -12.24 0.59
CA GLU A 117 12.78 -13.47 -0.04
C GLU A 117 13.65 -13.20 -1.28
N PHE A 118 13.52 -12.03 -1.90
CA PHE A 118 14.35 -11.57 -3.02
C PHE A 118 15.55 -10.71 -2.58
N GLY A 119 15.81 -10.59 -1.28
CA GLY A 119 16.96 -9.87 -0.73
C GLY A 119 16.73 -8.38 -0.50
N TYR A 120 15.47 -7.93 -0.47
CA TYR A 120 15.13 -6.59 0.01
C TYR A 120 15.06 -6.56 1.53
N PHE A 121 15.41 -5.42 2.11
CA PHE A 121 15.26 -5.16 3.53
C PHE A 121 14.63 -3.80 3.76
N PHE A 122 13.71 -3.72 4.72
CA PHE A 122 12.91 -2.52 4.99
C PHE A 122 13.18 -2.05 6.42
N ASN A 123 13.71 -0.83 6.56
CA ASN A 123 13.71 -0.16 7.85
C ASN A 123 12.36 0.52 8.04
N THR A 124 11.60 0.15 9.07
CA THR A 124 10.23 0.60 9.27
C THR A 124 10.04 1.25 10.65
N THR A 125 9.07 2.16 10.74
CA THR A 125 8.51 2.60 12.02
C THR A 125 7.17 1.91 12.24
N LYS A 126 6.92 1.48 13.49
CA LYS A 126 5.68 0.80 13.87
C LYS A 126 4.70 1.79 14.48
N SER A 127 3.43 1.73 14.08
CA SER A 127 2.40 2.50 14.77
C SER A 127 2.18 1.98 16.19
N GLN A 128 1.97 2.89 17.12
CA GLN A 128 1.55 2.59 18.50
C GLN A 128 0.07 2.19 18.47
N GLY A 129 -0.23 0.98 17.98
CA GLY A 129 -1.60 0.48 17.94
C GLY A 129 -2.24 0.56 19.33
N LYS A 130 -3.46 1.12 19.44
CA LYS A 130 -4.25 1.07 20.68
C LYS A 130 -5.03 -0.26 20.74
N ASN A 131 -5.08 -0.93 21.89
CA ASN A 131 -5.95 -2.09 22.13
C ASN A 131 -5.77 -3.28 21.15
N GLY A 132 -4.53 -3.66 20.84
CA GLY A 132 -4.25 -4.85 20.03
C GLY A 132 -4.53 -4.71 18.53
N ILE A 133 -4.70 -3.48 18.03
CA ILE A 133 -4.74 -3.16 16.59
C ILE A 133 -3.43 -3.60 15.93
N ALA A 134 -3.53 -4.16 14.72
CA ALA A 134 -2.38 -4.47 13.87
C ALA A 134 -1.44 -3.25 13.77
N LYS A 135 -0.18 -3.45 14.15
CA LYS A 135 0.84 -2.40 14.04
C LYS A 135 1.15 -2.25 12.56
N SER A 136 0.67 -1.17 11.95
CA SER A 136 1.10 -0.84 10.60
C SER A 136 2.56 -0.46 10.64
N GLU A 137 3.33 -1.07 9.76
CA GLU A 137 4.71 -0.67 9.49
C GLU A 137 4.72 0.41 8.43
N THR A 138 5.54 1.42 8.64
CA THR A 138 5.76 2.53 7.71
C THR A 138 7.22 2.52 7.32
N ILE A 139 7.49 2.19 6.06
CA ILE A 139 8.82 2.18 5.46
C ILE A 139 9.45 3.56 5.64
N GLN A 140 10.67 3.57 6.18
CA GLN A 140 11.53 4.75 6.24
C GLN A 140 12.66 4.64 5.24
N GLN A 141 13.17 3.43 5.01
CA GLN A 141 14.26 3.18 4.06
C GLN A 141 14.10 1.78 3.46
N ILE A 142 14.54 1.64 2.21
CA ILE A 142 14.59 0.37 1.47
C ILE A 142 16.04 0.08 1.12
N PHE A 143 16.45 -1.16 1.33
CA PHE A 143 17.76 -1.68 0.99
C PHE A 143 17.61 -2.90 0.08
N TYR A 144 18.59 -3.15 -0.79
CA TYR A 144 18.66 -4.34 -1.61
C TYR A 144 20.06 -4.95 -1.50
N LYS A 145 20.14 -6.21 -1.05
CA LYS A 145 21.40 -6.93 -0.83
C LYS A 145 22.41 -6.15 0.03
N GLY A 146 21.90 -5.47 1.07
CA GLY A 146 22.70 -4.68 2.01
C GLY A 146 23.00 -3.24 1.56
N PHE A 147 22.71 -2.87 0.31
CA PHE A 147 22.93 -1.52 -0.20
C PHE A 147 21.69 -0.66 -0.03
N PHE A 148 21.89 0.59 0.38
CA PHE A 148 20.83 1.58 0.45
C PHE A 148 20.24 1.82 -0.95
N MET A 149 18.91 1.77 -1.07
CA MET A 149 18.20 1.94 -2.34
C MET A 149 17.32 3.18 -2.33
N PHE A 150 16.47 3.34 -1.31
CA PHE A 150 15.55 4.48 -1.21
C PHE A 150 15.41 5.02 0.22
N SER A 151 15.39 6.34 0.36
CA SER A 151 14.91 7.04 1.56
C SER A 151 13.38 7.13 1.57
N ARG A 152 12.82 7.60 2.68
CA ARG A 152 11.39 7.85 2.83
C ARG A 152 10.86 8.83 1.78
N GLU A 153 11.60 9.91 1.55
CA GLU A 153 11.28 10.96 0.58
C GLU A 153 11.33 10.42 -0.85
N GLN A 154 12.30 9.55 -1.14
CA GLN A 154 12.40 8.87 -2.43
C GLN A 154 11.24 7.88 -2.63
N VAL A 155 10.84 7.13 -1.60
CA VAL A 155 9.64 6.27 -1.64
C VAL A 155 8.39 7.10 -1.92
N GLU A 156 8.24 8.27 -1.30
CA GLU A 156 7.12 9.17 -1.56
C GLU A 156 7.14 9.69 -3.00
N LEU A 157 8.27 10.21 -3.46
CA LEU A 157 8.41 10.80 -4.79
C LEU A 157 8.18 9.76 -5.90
N PHE A 158 8.93 8.66 -5.87
CA PHE A 158 8.86 7.64 -6.89
C PHE A 158 7.55 6.84 -6.80
N GLY A 159 7.07 6.59 -5.58
CA GLY A 159 5.80 5.90 -5.36
C GLY A 159 4.62 6.69 -5.89
N LYS A 160 4.59 8.01 -5.69
CA LYS A 160 3.57 8.89 -6.27
C LYS A 160 3.58 8.85 -7.80
N ASN A 161 4.75 8.98 -8.41
CA ASN A 161 4.87 9.00 -9.87
C ASN A 161 4.40 7.67 -10.46
N TYR A 162 4.88 6.55 -9.90
CA TYR A 162 4.51 5.23 -10.36
C TYR A 162 3.03 4.90 -10.13
N HIS A 163 2.47 5.33 -8.98
CA HIS A 163 1.04 5.20 -8.71
C HIS A 163 0.18 5.85 -9.79
N ASN A 164 0.51 7.10 -10.16
CA ASN A 164 -0.24 7.84 -11.16
C ASN A 164 -0.18 7.15 -12.53
N SER A 165 0.99 6.67 -12.94
CA SER A 165 1.16 5.90 -14.18
C SER A 165 0.34 4.61 -14.17
N LEU A 166 0.35 3.87 -13.06
CA LEU A 166 -0.40 2.62 -12.92
C LEU A 166 -1.92 2.84 -12.99
N ILE A 167 -2.44 3.84 -12.29
CA ILE A 167 -3.87 4.17 -12.32
C ILE A 167 -4.32 4.51 -13.74
N GLN A 168 -3.51 5.25 -14.50
CA GLN A 168 -3.81 5.55 -15.90
C GLN A 168 -3.94 4.25 -16.71
N SER A 169 -2.94 3.36 -16.63
CA SER A 169 -2.96 2.09 -17.36
C SER A 169 -4.11 1.15 -16.96
N ILE A 170 -4.48 1.13 -15.68
CA ILE A 170 -5.59 0.29 -15.17
C ILE A 170 -6.95 0.84 -15.60
N ASN A 171 -7.13 2.15 -15.65
CA ASN A 171 -8.40 2.74 -16.09
C ASN A 171 -8.68 2.49 -17.58
N GLU A 172 -7.63 2.38 -18.38
CA GLU A 172 -7.72 2.03 -19.80
C GLU A 172 -8.00 0.53 -20.02
N ASN A 173 -7.62 -0.34 -19.07
CA ASN A 173 -7.68 -1.81 -19.20
C ASN A 173 -8.35 -2.49 -18.00
N SER A 174 -9.60 -2.92 -18.16
CA SER A 174 -10.45 -3.42 -17.06
C SER A 174 -9.98 -4.69 -16.31
N ASN A 175 -9.00 -5.43 -16.85
CA ASN A 175 -8.31 -6.55 -16.21
C ASN A 175 -6.81 -6.48 -16.56
N LEU A 176 -6.12 -5.43 -16.08
CA LEU A 176 -4.71 -5.22 -16.39
C LEU A 176 -3.85 -6.31 -15.74
N VAL A 177 -3.09 -7.02 -16.58
CA VAL A 177 -1.95 -7.83 -16.16
C VAL A 177 -0.71 -7.05 -16.54
N ILE A 178 0.11 -6.71 -15.55
CA ILE A 178 1.40 -6.09 -15.80
C ILE A 178 2.44 -7.20 -15.79
N THR A 179 3.10 -7.38 -16.92
CA THR A 179 4.14 -8.38 -17.07
C THR A 179 5.53 -7.80 -16.86
N ASN A 180 6.46 -8.63 -16.42
CA ASN A 180 7.89 -8.30 -16.29
C ASN A 180 8.47 -7.63 -17.57
N ASN A 181 7.93 -7.99 -18.74
CA ASN A 181 8.42 -7.53 -20.04
C ASN A 181 7.82 -6.20 -20.53
N SER A 182 6.85 -5.59 -19.83
CA SER A 182 6.08 -4.45 -20.37
C SER A 182 6.36 -3.08 -19.74
N LEU A 183 7.16 -2.96 -18.67
CA LEU A 183 7.39 -1.67 -17.98
C LEU A 183 8.87 -1.40 -17.65
N TRP A 184 9.68 -1.35 -18.71
CA TRP A 184 10.94 -0.59 -18.73
C TRP A 184 10.68 0.74 -19.44
N PHE A 185 10.05 1.70 -18.75
CA PHE A 185 10.06 3.09 -19.19
C PHE A 185 10.74 3.96 -18.13
N HIS A 186 11.55 4.87 -18.65
CA HIS A 186 12.70 5.55 -18.06
C HIS A 186 12.50 6.23 -16.71
#